data_AF-A0A3D2AHW0-F1
#
_entry.id   AF-A0A3D2AHW0-F1
#
_cell.length_a   1.000
_cell.length_b   1.000
_cell.length_c   1.000
_cell.angle_alpha   90.00
_cell.angle_beta   90.00
_cell.angle_gamma   90.00
#
_symmetry.space_group_name_H-M   'P 1'
#
loop_
_entity.id
_entity.type
_entity.pdbx_description
1 polymer ?
#
loop_
_entity_poly.entity_id
_entity_poly.type
_entity_poly.pdbx_seq_one_letter_code
_entity_poly.pdbx_strand_id
1 'polypeptide(L)' 'MQTATSKLTKKYQATVPEPVRQMLNLKAGDAVAFDVSEDGVRIRKAQPLDLAFARSVQETLVEWSSAADEEAYRDL' A
#
# COMPACT_ATOMS: atom_id res chain seq x y z
N MET A 1 -9.35 -1.87 -23.40
CA MET A 1 -8.99 -2.15 -21.99
C MET A 1 -9.11 -3.64 -21.77
N GLN A 2 -8.08 -4.28 -21.21
CA GLN A 2 -8.17 -5.69 -20.83
C GLN A 2 -8.61 -5.77 -19.37
N THR A 3 -9.74 -6.42 -19.11
CA THR A 3 -10.27 -6.63 -17.76
C THR A 3 -9.94 -8.05 -17.34
N ALA A 4 -9.23 -8.21 -16.23
CA ALA A 4 -8.97 -9.50 -15.60
C ALA A 4 -9.57 -9.49 -14.19
N THR A 5 -10.23 -10.58 -13.80
CA THR A 5 -10.91 -10.72 -12.51
C THR A 5 -10.31 -11.87 -11.72
N SER A 6 -10.28 -11.72 -10.39
CA SER A 6 -9.81 -12.75 -9.46
C SER A 6 -10.80 -12.87 -8.31
N LYS A 7 -10.95 -14.09 -7.77
CA LYS A 7 -11.82 -14.33 -6.61
C LYS A 7 -11.13 -13.87 -5.32
N LEU A 8 -11.86 -13.14 -4.50
CA LEU A 8 -11.44 -12.76 -3.16
C LEU A 8 -11.61 -13.96 -2.20
N THR A 9 -10.56 -14.28 -1.44
CA THR A 9 -10.62 -15.31 -0.39
C THR A 9 -11.21 -14.76 0.91
N LYS A 10 -11.50 -15.64 1.88
CA LYS A 10 -11.96 -15.24 3.22
C LYS A 10 -10.97 -14.35 3.97
N LYS A 11 -9.68 -14.39 3.62
CA LYS A 11 -8.63 -13.55 4.21
C LYS A 11 -8.40 -12.26 3.42
N TYR A 12 -9.34 -11.86 2.56
CA TYR A 12 -9.24 -10.68 1.71
C TYR A 12 -8.03 -10.70 0.75
N GLN A 13 -7.54 -11.89 0.40
CA GLN A 13 -6.49 -12.06 -0.61
C GLN A 13 -7.12 -12.30 -1.98
N ALA A 14 -6.58 -11.67 -3.01
CA ALA A 14 -6.91 -11.95 -4.40
C ALA A 14 -5.62 -12.14 -5.21
N THR A 15 -5.62 -13.11 -6.12
CA THR A 15 -4.48 -13.34 -7.00
C THR A 15 -4.32 -12.19 -7.97
N VAL A 16 -3.13 -11.60 -8.06
CA VAL A 16 -2.83 -10.60 -9.09
C VAL A 16 -2.77 -11.31 -10.45
N PRO A 17 -3.62 -10.96 -11.44
CA PRO A 17 -3.63 -11.62 -12.75
C PRO A 17 -2.30 -11.53 -13.49
N GLU A 18 -2.02 -12.50 -14.36
CA GLU A 18 -0.74 -12.59 -15.08
C GLU A 18 -0.35 -11.33 -15.86
N PRO A 19 -1.25 -10.68 -16.64
CA PRO A 19 -0.91 -9.44 -17.35
C PRO A 19 -0.44 -8.33 -16.40
N VAL A 20 -1.07 -8.22 -15.22
CA VAL A 20 -0.72 -7.23 -14.21
C VAL A 20 0.63 -7.55 -13.56
N ARG A 21 0.90 -8.83 -13.25
CA ARG A 21 2.20 -9.26 -12.70
C ARG A 21 3.35 -8.95 -13.66
N GLN A 22 3.17 -9.23 -14.95
CA GLN A 22 4.19 -8.97 -15.97
C GLN A 22 4.42 -7.46 -16.14
N MET A 23 3.34 -6.67 -16.23
CA MET A 23 3.42 -5.22 -16.37
C MET A 23 4.14 -4.57 -15.18
N LEU A 24 3.86 -5.01 -13.96
CA LEU A 24 4.48 -4.47 -12.74
C LEU A 24 5.81 -5.16 -12.37
N ASN A 25 6.26 -6.14 -13.15
CA ASN A 25 7.43 -6.98 -12.86
C ASN A 25 7.44 -7.52 -11.41
N LEU A 26 6.30 -8.08 -11.00
CA LEU A 26 6.08 -8.63 -9.66
C LEU A 26 6.63 -10.05 -9.54
N LYS A 27 7.33 -10.31 -8.45
CA LYS A 27 7.89 -11.58 -8.02
C LYS A 27 7.39 -11.92 -6.63
N ALA A 28 7.49 -13.19 -6.25
CA ALA A 28 7.18 -13.61 -4.89
C ALA A 28 8.07 -12.84 -3.89
N GLY A 29 7.46 -12.28 -2.85
CA GLY A 29 8.14 -11.46 -1.85
C GLY A 29 8.19 -9.96 -2.15
N ASP A 30 7.78 -9.52 -3.35
CA ASP A 30 7.64 -8.09 -3.62
C ASP A 30 6.48 -7.49 -2.82
N ALA A 31 6.70 -6.29 -2.29
CA ALA A 31 5.64 -5.48 -1.70
C ALA A 31 4.88 -4.71 -2.80
N VAL A 32 3.58 -4.51 -2.56
CA VAL A 32 2.68 -3.81 -3.48
C VAL A 32 2.01 -2.68 -2.70
N ALA A 33 2.00 -1.48 -3.27
CA ALA A 33 1.31 -0.33 -2.71
C ALA A 33 -0.07 -0.17 -3.37
N PHE A 34 -1.06 0.19 -2.55
CA PHE A 34 -2.42 0.52 -2.96
C PHE A 34 -2.62 2.01 -2.73
N ASP A 35 -2.61 2.80 -3.81
CA ASP A 35 -2.89 4.22 -3.73
C ASP A 35 -4.41 4.41 -3.89
N VAL A 36 -5.08 4.85 -2.82
CA VAL A 36 -6.54 5.01 -2.76
C VAL A 36 -6.89 6.48 -2.92
N SER A 37 -7.80 6.79 -3.84
CA SER A 37 -8.27 8.15 -4.14
C SER A 37 -9.74 8.14 -4.53
N GLU A 38 -10.35 9.32 -4.66
CA GLU A 38 -11.75 9.46 -5.12
C GLU A 38 -11.97 8.85 -6.51
N ASP A 39 -10.95 8.90 -7.37
CA ASP A 39 -10.98 8.34 -8.73
C ASP A 39 -10.84 6.81 -8.76
N GLY A 40 -10.55 6.19 -7.61
CA GLY A 40 -10.39 4.74 -7.46
C GLY A 40 -9.05 4.33 -6.86
N VAL A 41 -8.72 3.04 -7.04
CA VAL A 41 -7.55 2.39 -6.46
C VAL A 41 -6.52 2.07 -7.54
N ARG A 42 -5.28 2.51 -7.34
CA ARG A 42 -4.13 2.15 -8.18
C ARG A 42 -3.21 1.19 -7.45
N ILE A 43 -2.69 0.22 -8.18
CA ILE A 43 -1.77 -0.80 -7.67
C ILE A 43 -0.41 -0.61 -8.33
N ARG A 44 0.64 -0.52 -7.53
CA ARG A 44 2.03 -0.41 -8.02
C ARG A 44 2.98 -1.26 -7.18
N LYS A 45 4.11 -1.64 -7.77
CA LYS A 45 5.20 -2.29 -7.03
C LYS A 45 5.84 -1.28 -6.08
N ALA A 46 5.87 -1.59 -4.79
CA ALA A 46 6.51 -0.75 -3.79
C ALA A 46 8.04 -0.84 -3.95
N GLN A 47 8.71 0.32 -3.98
CA GLN A 47 10.16 0.37 -4.04
C GLN A 47 10.74 0.42 -2.62
N PRO A 48 11.98 -0.09 -2.40
CA PRO A 48 12.66 0.06 -1.11
C PRO A 48 12.78 1.52 -0.65
N LEU A 49 12.93 2.45 -1.61
CA LEU A 49 12.96 3.88 -1.34
C LEU A 49 11.65 4.39 -0.76
N ASP A 50 10.49 3.87 -1.19
CA ASP A 50 9.19 4.29 -0.64
C ASP A 50 9.10 3.95 0.86
N LEU A 51 9.57 2.76 1.24
CA LEU A 51 9.58 2.30 2.63
C LEU A 51 10.63 3.01 3.48
N ALA A 52 11.80 3.30 2.91
CA ALA A 52 12.86 4.03 3.58
C ALA A 52 12.48 5.51 3.79
N PHE A 53 11.90 6.14 2.77
CA PHE A 53 11.39 7.50 2.84
C PHE A 53 10.28 7.61 3.89
N ALA A 54 9.25 6.74 3.84
CA ALA A 54 8.18 6.71 4.83
C ALA A 54 8.72 6.58 6.26
N ARG A 55 9.70 5.68 6.49
CA ARG A 55 10.36 5.54 7.79
C ARG A 55 11.12 6.79 8.19
N SER A 56 11.92 7.37 7.30
CA SER A 56 12.68 8.59 7.61
C SER A 56 11.77 9.78 7.96
N VAL A 57 10.63 9.92 7.28
CA VAL A 57 9.66 10.98 7.59
C VAL A 57 9.03 10.74 8.95
N GLN A 58 8.62 9.51 9.25
CA GLN A 58 8.09 9.14 10.56
C GLN A 58 9.08 9.45 11.70
N GLU A 59 10.37 9.14 11.51
CA GLU A 59 11.42 9.41 12.51
C GLU A 59 11.63 10.90 12.77
N THR A 60 11.27 11.78 11.82
CA THR A 60 11.37 13.24 12.01
C THR A 60 10.14 13.86 12.68
N LEU A 61 9.02 13.13 12.79
CA LEU A 61 7.74 13.64 13.29
C LEU A 61 7.53 13.39 14.79
N VAL A 62 8.60 13.34 15.59
CA VAL A 62 8.55 13.03 17.03
C VAL A 62 7.73 14.02 17.87
N GLU A 63 7.55 15.24 17.37
CA GLU A 63 6.74 16.28 18.01
C GLU A 63 5.23 15.98 17.97
N TRP A 64 4.80 15.03 17.14
CA TRP A 64 3.39 14.66 16.91
C TRP A 64 3.07 13.22 17.38
N SER A 65 3.97 12.62 18.16
CA SER A 65 3.82 11.26 18.70
C SER A 65 3.57 11.26 20.21
N SER A 66 3.00 12.33 20.76
CA SER A 66 2.70 12.39 22.20
C SER A 66 1.42 11.64 22.54
N ALA A 67 1.24 11.32 23.82
CA ALA A 67 -0.02 10.72 24.29
C ALA A 67 -1.24 11.62 24.06
N ALA A 68 -1.05 12.94 24.01
CA ALA A 68 -2.12 13.89 23.71
C ALA A 68 -2.51 13.86 22.22
N ASP A 69 -1.53 13.68 21.33
CA ASP A 69 -1.78 13.52 19.89
C ASP A 69 -2.50 12.20 19.61
N GLU A 70 -2.05 11.11 20.25
CA GLU A 70 -2.68 9.80 20.13
C GLU A 70 -4.15 9.82 20.60
N GLU A 71 -4.43 10.46 21.73
CA GLU A 71 -5.82 10.63 22.23
C GLU A 71 -6.67 11.48 21.28
N ALA A 72 -6.09 12.50 20.65
CA ALA A 72 -6.83 13.40 19.76
C ALA A 72 -7.12 12.80 18.38
N TYR A 73 -6.26 11.91 17.88
CA TYR A 73 -6.25 11.53 16.46
C TYR A 73 -6.34 10.02 16.16
N ARG A 74 -6.34 9.12 17.15
CA ARG A 74 -6.32 7.65 16.92
C ARG A 74 -7.50 7.10 16.11
N ASP A 75 -8.66 7.75 16.14
CA ASP A 75 -9.91 7.26 15.53
C ASP A 75 -10.33 8.04 14.26
N LEU A 76 -9.43 8.85 13.70
CA LEU A 76 -9.59 9.59 12.44
C LEU A 76 -9.10 8.77 11.24
#